data_AF-A0A2T4XSY4-F1
#
_entry.id   AF-A0A2T4XSY4-F1
#
_cell.length_a   1.000
_cell.length_b   1.000
_cell.length_c   1.000
_cell.angle_alpha   90.00
_cell.angle_beta   90.00
_cell.angle_gamma   90.00
#
_symmetry.space_group_name_H-M   'P 1'
#
loop_
_entity.id
_entity.type
_entity.pdbx_description
1 polymer ?
#
loop_
_entity_poly.entity_id
_entity_poly.type
_entity_poly.pdbx_seq_one_letter_code
_entity_poly.pdbx_strand_id
1 'polypeptide(L)'
;SKSAYSFLGKIFNTVKKWQIPRVINTDKAATYGHALSRLKREGKCPVDIEHRQIKYKNNVIECDHGKLKRIIRATLGFKSMKTAYATIKGIEVMRALRKGQASSFYYGQPQGEVCLINRVFGL
;
A
#
# COMPACT_ATOMS: atom_id res chain seq x y z
N SER A 1 -3.91 -16.52 -10.27
CA SER A 1 -3.71 -17.11 -8.94
C SER A 1 -4.71 -16.52 -7.96
N LYS A 2 -5.10 -17.25 -6.91
CA LYS A 2 -6.01 -16.76 -5.86
C LYS A 2 -5.46 -15.50 -5.17
N SER A 3 -4.15 -15.44 -4.98
CA SER A 3 -3.47 -14.34 -4.27
C SER A 3 -3.58 -12.98 -4.96
N ALA A 4 -3.32 -12.91 -6.27
CA ALA A 4 -3.41 -11.64 -7.01
C ALA A 4 -4.83 -11.07 -7.00
N TYR A 5 -5.83 -11.95 -7.14
CA TYR A 5 -7.25 -11.59 -7.04
C TYR A 5 -7.61 -11.09 -5.63
N SER A 6 -7.23 -11.81 -4.58
CA SER A 6 -7.50 -11.37 -3.19
C SER A 6 -6.82 -10.05 -2.85
N PHE A 7 -5.57 -9.86 -3.32
CA PHE A 7 -4.82 -8.63 -3.12
C PHE A 7 -5.49 -7.43 -3.79
N LEU A 8 -5.76 -7.52 -5.09
CA LEU A 8 -6.42 -6.45 -5.85
C LEU A 8 -7.85 -6.19 -5.34
N GLY A 9 -8.61 -7.25 -5.04
CA GLY A 9 -9.94 -7.13 -4.46
C GLY A 9 -9.93 -6.38 -3.12
N LYS A 10 -8.94 -6.65 -2.26
CA LYS A 10 -8.76 -5.90 -1.01
C LYS A 10 -8.47 -4.42 -1.27
N ILE A 11 -7.64 -4.10 -2.25
CA ILE A 11 -7.35 -2.71 -2.63
C ILE A 11 -8.64 -2.00 -3.04
N PHE A 12 -9.37 -2.53 -4.02
CA PHE A 12 -10.59 -1.90 -4.54
C PHE A 12 -11.70 -1.77 -3.49
N ASN A 13 -11.75 -2.67 -2.50
CA ASN A 13 -12.69 -2.56 -1.38
C ASN A 13 -12.28 -1.54 -0.30
N THR A 14 -10.98 -1.25 -0.20
CA THR A 14 -10.45 -0.37 0.86
C THR A 14 -10.35 1.08 0.40
N VAL A 15 -9.98 1.31 -0.87
CA VAL A 15 -9.80 2.68 -1.38
C VAL A 15 -11.13 3.32 -1.74
N LYS A 16 -11.24 4.63 -1.53
CA LYS A 16 -12.40 5.41 -1.96
C LYS A 16 -12.47 5.44 -3.49
N LYS A 17 -13.68 5.48 -4.06
CA LYS A 17 -13.89 5.43 -5.52
C LYS A 17 -13.04 6.47 -6.29
N TRP A 18 -12.92 7.68 -5.76
CA TRP A 18 -12.13 8.76 -6.39
C TRP A 18 -10.61 8.63 -6.24
N GLN A 19 -10.13 7.71 -5.40
CA GLN A 19 -8.70 7.40 -5.25
C GLN A 19 -8.25 6.27 -6.17
N ILE A 20 -9.20 5.62 -6.86
CA ILE A 20 -8.89 4.54 -7.79
C ILE A 20 -8.20 5.14 -9.01
N PRO A 21 -6.97 4.71 -9.35
CA PRO A 21 -6.25 5.26 -10.49
C PRO A 21 -6.84 4.75 -11.81
N ARG A 22 -6.68 5.55 -12.88
CA ARG A 22 -7.05 5.14 -14.25
C ARG A 22 -6.12 4.07 -14.82
N VAL A 23 -4.87 3.99 -14.33
CA VAL A 23 -3.85 3.07 -14.84
C VAL A 23 -3.17 2.37 -13.67
N ILE A 24 -3.08 1.04 -13.73
CA ILE A 24 -2.35 0.20 -12.78
C ILE A 24 -1.15 -0.43 -13.50
N ASN A 25 0.04 -0.24 -12.94
CA ASN A 25 1.25 -0.93 -13.40
C ASN A 25 1.57 -2.09 -12.46
N THR A 26 1.85 -3.28 -13.00
CA THR A 26 2.32 -4.43 -12.22
C THR A 26 3.63 -4.98 -12.76
N ASP A 27 4.21 -5.96 -12.07
CA ASP A 27 5.24 -6.81 -12.66
C ASP A 27 4.70 -7.60 -13.87
N LYS A 28 5.60 -8.33 -14.54
CA LYS A 28 5.26 -9.16 -15.70
C LYS A 28 4.56 -10.48 -15.33
N ALA A 29 4.09 -10.65 -14.08
CA ALA A 29 3.38 -11.87 -13.72
C ALA A 29 2.00 -11.93 -14.41
N ALA A 30 1.75 -13.01 -15.14
CA ALA A 30 0.48 -13.23 -15.86
C ALA A 30 -0.75 -13.27 -14.92
N THR A 31 -0.54 -13.51 -13.63
CA THR A 31 -1.58 -13.65 -12.61
C THR A 31 -2.39 -12.37 -12.40
N TYR A 32 -1.79 -11.19 -12.57
CA TYR A 32 -2.46 -9.91 -12.38
C TYR A 32 -3.46 -9.59 -13.50
N GLY A 33 -3.10 -9.88 -14.75
CA GLY A 33 -4.01 -9.71 -15.89
C GLY A 33 -5.29 -10.53 -15.72
N HIS A 34 -5.15 -11.82 -15.40
CA HIS A 34 -6.31 -12.68 -15.12
C HIS A 34 -7.15 -12.21 -13.93
N ALA A 35 -6.50 -11.74 -12.85
CA ALA A 35 -7.18 -11.24 -11.67
C ALA A 35 -8.00 -9.96 -11.97
N LEU A 36 -7.42 -9.02 -12.72
CA LEU A 36 -8.10 -7.79 -13.12
C LEU A 36 -9.28 -8.09 -14.05
N SER A 37 -9.10 -8.94 -15.07
CA SER A 37 -10.20 -9.33 -15.96
C SER A 37 -11.36 -9.98 -15.21
N ARG A 38 -11.06 -10.82 -14.20
CA ARG A 38 -12.08 -11.41 -13.34
C ARG A 38 -12.79 -10.35 -12.48
N LEU A 39 -12.04 -9.45 -11.85
CA LEU A 39 -12.62 -8.38 -11.02
C LEU A 39 -13.51 -7.44 -11.83
N LYS A 40 -13.14 -7.13 -13.07
CA LYS A 40 -13.97 -6.34 -14.00
C LYS A 40 -15.27 -7.06 -14.33
N ARG A 41 -15.22 -8.37 -14.64
CA ARG A 41 -16.41 -9.18 -14.91
C ARG A 41 -17.36 -9.26 -13.72
N GLU A 42 -16.82 -9.29 -12.51
CA GLU A 42 -17.59 -9.31 -11.26
C GLU A 42 -18.07 -7.92 -10.81
N GLY A 43 -17.78 -6.84 -11.55
CA GLY A 43 -18.16 -5.48 -11.19
C GLY A 43 -17.42 -4.88 -9.98
N LYS A 44 -16.35 -5.54 -9.51
CA LYS A 44 -15.55 -5.12 -8.34
C LYS A 44 -14.42 -4.15 -8.67
N CYS A 45 -14.16 -3.95 -9.96
CA CYS A 45 -13.11 -3.08 -10.47
C CYS A 45 -13.70 -2.26 -11.63
N PRO A 46 -13.46 -0.94 -11.68
CA PRO A 46 -13.89 -0.13 -12.82
C PRO A 46 -13.37 -0.68 -14.15
N VAL A 47 -14.25 -0.73 -15.14
CA VAL A 47 -13.99 -1.36 -16.44
C VAL A 47 -12.93 -0.61 -17.25
N ASP A 48 -12.83 0.70 -17.03
CA ASP A 48 -11.96 1.66 -17.70
C ASP A 48 -10.52 1.67 -17.16
N ILE A 49 -10.22 0.94 -16.09
CA ILE A 49 -8.84 0.84 -15.59
C ILE A 49 -7.96 0.15 -16.61
N GLU A 50 -6.90 0.83 -17.02
CA GLU A 50 -5.88 0.28 -17.89
C GLU A 50 -4.84 -0.49 -17.06
N HIS A 51 -4.46 -1.68 -17.54
CA HIS A 51 -3.40 -2.49 -16.94
C HIS A 51 -2.15 -2.43 -17.83
N ARG A 52 -1.01 -2.07 -17.23
CA ARG A 52 0.30 -2.04 -17.91
C ARG A 52 1.33 -2.86 -17.14
N GLN A 53 2.34 -3.36 -17.86
CA GLN A 53 3.43 -4.16 -17.31
C GLN A 53 4.79 -3.58 -17.73
N ILE A 54 5.04 -2.33 -17.35
CA ILE A 54 6.25 -1.61 -17.73
C ILE A 54 7.34 -1.83 -16.67
N LYS A 55 8.44 -2.49 -17.08
CA LYS A 55 9.55 -2.89 -16.18
C LYS A 55 10.13 -1.71 -15.40
N TYR A 56 10.52 -0.64 -16.07
CA TYR A 56 11.20 0.48 -15.41
C TYR A 56 10.29 1.24 -14.43
N LYS A 57 8.96 1.22 -14.63
CA LYS A 57 8.01 1.82 -13.68
C LYS A 57 7.91 1.03 -12.38
N ASN A 58 8.28 -0.26 -12.39
CA ASN A 58 8.36 -1.06 -11.18
C ASN A 58 9.62 -0.74 -10.35
N ASN A 59 10.63 -0.08 -10.90
CA ASN A 59 11.88 0.20 -10.18
C ASN A 59 11.64 1.01 -8.89
N VAL A 60 10.66 1.92 -8.89
CA VAL A 60 10.30 2.71 -7.69
C VAL A 60 9.74 1.80 -6.59
N ILE A 61 8.87 0.87 -6.97
CA ILE A 61 8.26 -0.12 -6.07
C ILE A 61 9.34 -1.05 -5.52
N GLU A 62 10.20 -1.57 -6.39
CA GLU A 62 11.32 -2.44 -6.00
C GLU A 62 12.33 -1.74 -5.08
N CYS A 63 12.60 -0.45 -5.33
CA CYS A 63 13.46 0.34 -4.46
C CYS A 63 12.85 0.47 -3.04
N ASP A 64 11.55 0.74 -2.96
CA ASP A 64 10.87 0.86 -1.66
C ASP A 64 10.83 -0.47 -0.91
N HIS A 65 10.53 -1.56 -1.62
CA HIS A 65 10.64 -2.92 -1.09
C HIS A 65 12.05 -3.21 -0.56
N GLY A 66 13.09 -2.80 -1.29
CA GLY A 66 14.48 -2.97 -0.86
C GLY A 66 14.77 -2.25 0.47
N LYS A 67 14.27 -1.03 0.65
CA LYS A 67 14.40 -0.27 1.91
C LYS A 67 13.66 -0.97 3.05
N LEU A 68 12.44 -1.45 2.81
CA LEU A 68 11.66 -2.17 3.82
C LEU A 68 12.34 -3.50 4.21
N LYS A 69 12.76 -4.30 3.23
CA LYS A 69 13.47 -5.56 3.45
C LYS A 69 14.76 -5.35 4.25
N ARG A 70 15.48 -4.24 4.04
CA ARG A 70 16.68 -3.92 4.81
C ARG A 70 16.38 -3.75 6.30
N ILE A 71 15.32 -3.02 6.64
CA ILE A 71 14.88 -2.84 8.04
C ILE A 71 14.48 -4.20 8.62
N ILE A 72 13.63 -4.96 7.93
CA ILE A 72 13.14 -6.26 8.40
C ILE A 72 14.30 -7.25 8.64
N ARG A 73 15.30 -7.27 7.75
CA ARG A 73 16.48 -8.14 7.89
C ARG A 73 17.33 -7.74 9.09
N ALA A 74 17.49 -6.44 9.34
CA ALA A 74 18.20 -5.95 10.52
C ALA A 74 17.47 -6.30 11.83
N THR A 75 16.13 -6.42 11.80
CA THR A 75 15.31 -6.78 12.97
C THR A 75 15.05 -8.28 13.11
N LEU A 76 15.81 -9.15 12.42
CA LEU A 76 15.66 -10.62 12.45
C LEU A 76 14.29 -11.14 11.97
N GLY A 77 13.59 -10.37 11.14
CA GLY A 77 12.26 -10.72 10.64
C GLY A 77 11.13 -10.51 11.66
N PHE A 78 9.94 -11.02 11.34
CA PHE A 78 8.77 -10.95 12.22
C PHE A 78 8.54 -12.31 12.90
N LYS A 79 8.22 -12.29 14.20
CA LYS A 79 7.93 -13.51 14.97
C LYS A 79 6.46 -13.93 14.91
N SER A 80 5.56 -13.02 14.54
CA SER A 80 4.12 -13.29 14.37
C SER A 80 3.47 -12.30 13.41
N MET A 81 2.29 -12.64 12.88
CA MET A 81 1.53 -11.72 12.01
C MET A 81 1.11 -10.43 12.74
N LYS A 82 0.79 -10.51 14.03
CA LYS A 82 0.43 -9.35 14.86
C LYS A 82 1.59 -8.36 14.94
N THR A 83 2.80 -8.87 15.22
CA THR A 83 4.01 -8.04 15.31
C THR A 83 4.44 -7.51 13.94
N ALA A 84 4.28 -8.30 12.88
CA ALA A 84 4.51 -7.86 11.50
C ALA A 84 3.62 -6.65 11.14
N TYR A 85 2.31 -6.74 11.40
CA TYR A 85 1.36 -5.67 11.08
C TYR A 85 1.68 -4.37 11.85
N ALA A 86 1.93 -4.48 13.16
CA ALA A 86 2.28 -3.32 13.99
C ALA A 86 3.59 -2.66 13.51
N THR A 87 4.60 -3.47 13.18
CA THR A 87 5.91 -2.97 12.74
C THR A 87 5.84 -2.29 11.37
N ILE A 88 5.17 -2.92 10.40
CA ILE A 88 4.97 -2.34 9.05
C ILE A 88 4.22 -1.01 9.16
N LYS A 89 3.12 -0.98 9.94
CA LYS A 89 2.36 0.25 10.20
C LYS A 89 3.23 1.33 10.83
N GLY A 90 4.06 1.00 11.83
CA GLY A 90 5.01 1.93 12.43
C GLY A 90 6.02 2.50 11.42
N ILE A 91 6.59 1.65 10.57
CA ILE A 91 7.52 2.09 9.52
C ILE A 91 6.83 3.04 8.53
N GLU A 92 5.59 2.76 8.14
CA GLU A 92 4.80 3.62 7.26
C GLU A 92 4.54 5.01 7.87
N VAL A 93 4.12 5.06 9.14
CA VAL A 93 3.91 6.33 9.88
C VAL A 93 5.20 7.13 9.95
N MET A 94 6.31 6.52 10.36
CA MET A 94 7.59 7.20 10.45
C MET A 94 8.08 7.72 9.10
N ARG A 95 7.76 7.04 7.99
CA ARG A 95 8.05 7.51 6.64
C ARG A 95 7.16 8.67 6.22
N ALA A 96 5.87 8.62 6.54
CA ALA A 96 4.93 9.70 6.24
C ALA A 96 5.30 11.00 6.99
N LEU A 97 5.66 10.88 8.27
CA LEU A 97 6.20 11.97 9.10
C LEU A 97 7.46 12.57 8.46
N ARG A 98 8.47 11.74 8.15
CA ARG A 98 9.72 12.21 7.53
C ARG A 98 9.52 12.88 6.18
N LYS A 99 8.50 12.49 5.41
CA LYS A 99 8.16 13.11 4.12
C LYS A 99 7.34 14.40 4.25
N GLY A 100 7.00 14.82 5.47
CA GLY A 100 6.10 15.96 5.69
C GLY A 100 4.66 15.72 5.23
N GLN A 101 4.27 14.46 4.98
CA GLN A 101 2.89 14.11 4.62
C GLN A 101 1.92 14.32 5.79
N ALA A 102 2.48 14.46 7.00
CA ALA A 102 1.72 14.82 8.18
C ALA A 102 1.63 16.35 8.38
N SER A 103 2.24 17.18 7.54
CA SER A 103 2.23 18.67 7.65
C SER A 103 0.83 19.24 7.87
N SER A 104 -0.19 18.67 7.23
CA SER A 104 -1.61 19.03 7.40
C SER A 104 -2.15 18.86 8.82
N PHE A 105 -1.55 17.99 9.64
CA PHE A 105 -1.94 17.77 11.03
C PHE A 105 -1.29 18.76 12.00
N TYR A 106 -0.27 19.52 11.56
CA TYR A 106 0.44 20.49 12.41
C TYR A 106 -0.16 21.90 12.33
N TYR A 107 -0.89 22.24 11.27
CA TYR A 107 -1.50 23.57 11.12
C TYR A 107 -2.57 23.81 12.20
N GLY A 108 -2.22 24.64 13.20
CA GLY A 108 -3.12 25.07 14.28
C GLY A 108 -3.29 24.10 15.44
N GLN A 109 -2.50 23.02 15.52
CA GLN A 109 -2.60 22.01 16.56
C GLN A 109 -1.21 21.72 17.17
N PRO A 110 -0.91 22.17 18.41
CA PRO A 110 0.34 21.87 19.11
C PRO A 110 0.61 20.36 19.29
N GLN A 111 -0.42 19.52 19.09
CA GLN A 111 -0.43 18.08 19.34
C GLN A 111 -0.56 17.25 18.05
N GLY A 112 -0.28 17.82 16.87
CA GLY A 112 -0.49 17.17 15.56
C GLY A 112 0.11 15.76 15.44
N GLU A 113 1.25 15.51 16.08
CA GLU A 113 1.89 14.19 16.13
C GLU A 113 1.11 13.18 16.99
N VAL A 114 0.63 13.61 18.16
CA VAL A 114 -0.18 12.80 19.08
C VAL A 114 -1.51 12.44 18.41
N CYS A 115 -2.16 13.40 17.75
CA CYS A 115 -3.38 13.14 16.98
C CYS A 115 -3.16 12.12 15.86
N LEU A 116 -2.03 12.18 15.16
CA LEU A 116 -1.67 11.21 14.13
C LEU A 116 -1.44 9.82 14.74
N ILE A 117 -0.70 9.73 15.85
CA ILE A 117 -0.41 8.47 16.54
C ILE A 117 -1.70 7.82 17.04
N ASN A 118 -2.56 8.54 17.76
CA ASN A 118 -3.84 8.00 18.26
C ASN A 118 -4.75 7.56 17.11
N ARG A 119 -4.79 8.31 16.00
CA ARG A 119 -5.57 7.92 14.82
C ARG A 119 -5.05 6.65 14.15
N VAL A 120 -3.73 6.47 14.07
CA VAL A 120 -3.14 5.33 13.34
C VAL A 120 -3.11 4.06 14.19
N PHE A 121 -2.88 4.20 15.50
CA PHE A 121 -2.71 3.09 16.43
C PHE A 121 -3.93 2.82 17.31
N GLY A 122 -4.90 3.74 17.38
CA GLY A 122 -6.11 3.60 18.21
C GLY A 122 -5.81 3.59 19.71
N LEU A 123 -4.81 4.38 20.12
CA LEU A 123 -4.38 4.57 21.51
C LEU A 123 -5.22 5.63 22.21
#